data_AF-A0A2W4ZHM2-F1
#
_entry.id   AF-A0A2W4ZHM2-F1
#
_cell.length_a   1.000
_cell.length_b   1.000
_cell.length_c   1.000
_cell.angle_alpha   90.00
_cell.angle_beta   90.00
_cell.angle_gamma   90.00
#
_symmetry.space_group_name_H-M   'P 1'
#
loop_
_entity.id
_entity.type
_entity.pdbx_description
1 polymer ?
#
loop_
_entity_poly.entity_id
_entity_poly.type
_entity_poly.pdbx_seq_one_letter_code
_entity_poly.pdbx_strand_id
1 'polypeptide(L)'
;MAGAKNHDFHILPPSIWPLASSLAAFALAAGGVMWMNEAALGGLVFGAGLIATLACMGFWWADVIREAKAGDHTPVVQLHLRYGMILFIASEVMFFVGWFWSWFDFSLFPAAIQYSHDDGVSLIEAGNTAVAAQWPPAGLEVLNAFELPLLNTFILLLSGTTVTWAHHALIHNQRGGALKGLWGAIGVGENDGVKKGLWLTVLLGALFSCIQAYEYIHAPMPFKGLNYGAAFYMATGFHGFHVLVGTIFLAVNLIRAYKGDFTPKQHFGFEAAAWYWHFVDVVWLFLFVVIYVWGGWGAPIHGG
;
A
#
# COMPACT_ATOMS: atom_id res chain seq x y z
N MET A 1 -36.37 -15.20 -4.23
CA MET A 1 -36.38 -14.12 -5.25
C MET A 1 -37.44 -13.11 -4.84
N ALA A 2 -37.12 -11.82 -4.73
CA ALA A 2 -38.13 -10.78 -4.55
C ALA A 2 -39.10 -10.83 -5.75
N GLY A 3 -40.40 -10.91 -5.50
CA GLY A 3 -41.43 -10.90 -6.54
C GLY A 3 -41.39 -9.58 -7.33
N ALA A 4 -41.56 -9.67 -8.65
CA ALA A 4 -41.57 -8.56 -9.62
C ALA A 4 -40.70 -7.35 -9.24
N LYS A 5 -39.37 -7.52 -9.34
CA LYS A 5 -38.40 -6.43 -9.10
C LYS A 5 -38.59 -5.32 -10.15
N ASN A 6 -38.65 -4.06 -9.71
CA ASN A 6 -38.74 -2.87 -10.56
C ASN A 6 -37.52 -1.93 -10.43
N HIS A 7 -36.42 -2.42 -9.84
CA HIS A 7 -35.19 -1.67 -9.60
C HIS A 7 -33.95 -2.53 -9.88
N ASP A 8 -32.83 -1.88 -10.19
CA ASP A 8 -31.56 -2.53 -10.52
C ASP A 8 -30.59 -2.64 -9.32
N PHE A 9 -31.00 -2.20 -8.12
CA PHE A 9 -30.18 -2.33 -6.91
C PHE A 9 -30.01 -3.78 -6.47
N HIS A 10 -28.82 -4.10 -5.96
CA HIS A 10 -28.49 -5.40 -5.40
C HIS A 10 -29.04 -5.51 -3.97
N ILE A 11 -29.97 -6.44 -3.76
CA ILE A 11 -30.48 -6.80 -2.43
C ILE A 11 -29.76 -8.04 -1.94
N LEU A 12 -28.95 -7.89 -0.90
CA LEU A 12 -28.13 -8.96 -0.35
C LEU A 12 -28.93 -9.87 0.58
N PRO A 13 -28.68 -11.20 0.58
CA PRO A 13 -29.15 -12.08 1.64
C PRO A 13 -28.41 -11.79 2.96
N PRO A 14 -28.93 -12.26 4.11
CA PRO A 14 -28.19 -12.19 5.38
C PRO A 14 -26.80 -12.83 5.26
N SER A 15 -25.80 -12.18 5.83
CA SER A 15 -24.40 -12.65 5.82
C SER A 15 -23.81 -12.61 7.22
N ILE A 16 -23.01 -13.62 7.55
CA ILE A 16 -22.31 -13.73 8.85
C ILE A 16 -21.04 -12.87 8.89
N TRP A 17 -20.49 -12.49 7.74
CA TRP A 17 -19.19 -11.84 7.64
C TRP A 17 -19.05 -10.52 8.39
N PRO A 18 -20.08 -9.64 8.49
CA PRO A 18 -19.99 -8.45 9.33
C PRO A 18 -19.74 -8.79 10.81
N LEU A 19 -20.48 -9.75 11.37
CA LEU A 19 -20.34 -10.14 12.78
C LEU A 19 -19.01 -10.87 13.02
N ALA A 20 -18.67 -11.83 12.15
CA ALA A 20 -17.43 -12.57 12.25
C ALA A 20 -16.19 -11.65 12.14
N SER A 21 -16.20 -10.71 11.19
CA SER A 21 -15.14 -9.71 11.04
C SER A 21 -15.01 -8.81 12.26
N SER A 22 -16.13 -8.40 12.87
CA SER A 22 -16.13 -7.57 14.08
C SER A 22 -15.49 -8.30 15.27
N LEU A 23 -15.84 -9.57 15.49
CA LEU A 23 -15.24 -10.40 16.54
C LEU A 23 -13.76 -10.68 16.29
N ALA A 24 -13.39 -10.94 15.03
CA ALA A 24 -11.99 -11.14 14.64
C ALA A 24 -11.16 -9.88 14.86
N ALA A 25 -11.67 -8.71 14.47
CA ALA A 25 -11.02 -7.41 14.68
C ALA A 25 -10.89 -7.08 16.17
N PHE A 26 -11.91 -7.40 16.99
CA PHE A 26 -11.82 -7.27 18.44
C PHE A 26 -10.71 -8.14 19.03
N ALA A 27 -10.66 -9.42 18.65
CA ALA A 27 -9.60 -10.32 19.10
C ALA A 27 -8.20 -9.85 18.65
N LEU A 28 -8.08 -9.33 17.43
CA LEU A 28 -6.85 -8.73 16.91
C LEU A 28 -6.41 -7.53 17.76
N ALA A 29 -7.31 -6.58 18.01
CA ALA A 29 -7.01 -5.37 18.78
C ALA A 29 -6.69 -5.69 20.26
N ALA A 30 -7.53 -6.48 20.92
CA ALA A 30 -7.32 -6.90 22.30
C ALA A 30 -6.04 -7.73 22.45
N GLY A 31 -5.81 -8.68 21.54
CA GLY A 31 -4.58 -9.47 21.48
C GLY A 31 -3.34 -8.60 21.26
N GLY A 32 -3.43 -7.57 20.41
CA GLY A 32 -2.35 -6.61 20.18
C GLY A 32 -2.00 -5.83 21.45
N VAL A 33 -3.00 -5.31 22.16
CA VAL A 33 -2.80 -4.64 23.46
C VAL A 33 -2.18 -5.60 24.48
N MET A 34 -2.72 -6.82 24.58
CA MET A 34 -2.18 -7.85 25.47
C MET A 34 -0.72 -8.18 25.15
N TRP A 35 -0.38 -8.32 23.87
CA TRP A 35 0.97 -8.65 23.43
C TRP A 35 1.97 -7.53 23.71
N MET A 36 1.59 -6.27 23.43
CA MET A 36 2.45 -5.10 23.72
C MET A 36 2.65 -4.84 25.22
N ASN A 37 1.78 -5.37 26.09
CA ASN A 37 1.88 -5.27 27.55
C ASN A 37 2.35 -6.58 28.20
N GLU A 38 2.94 -7.50 27.43
CA GLU A 38 3.50 -8.77 27.91
C GLU A 38 2.50 -9.66 28.67
N ALA A 39 1.20 -9.52 28.41
CA ALA A 39 0.18 -10.34 29.05
C ALA A 39 0.24 -11.79 28.58
N ALA A 40 -0.10 -12.72 29.47
CA ALA A 40 -0.15 -14.15 29.15
C ALA A 40 -1.06 -14.41 27.93
N LEU A 41 -0.60 -15.26 27.02
CA LEU A 41 -1.26 -15.61 25.76
C LEU A 41 -1.49 -14.44 24.77
N GLY A 42 -1.00 -13.22 25.05
CA GLY A 42 -1.25 -12.05 24.21
C GLY A 42 -0.89 -12.25 22.74
N GLY A 43 0.31 -12.76 22.46
CA GLY A 43 0.74 -13.05 21.09
C GLY A 43 -0.09 -14.11 20.37
N LEU A 44 -0.61 -15.12 21.09
CA LEU A 44 -1.50 -16.13 20.52
C LEU A 44 -2.87 -15.55 20.18
N VAL A 45 -3.44 -14.72 21.07
CA VAL A 45 -4.71 -14.03 20.82
C VAL A 45 -4.57 -13.09 19.63
N PHE A 46 -3.47 -12.31 19.57
CA PHE A 46 -3.16 -11.44 18.45
C PHE A 46 -3.06 -12.22 17.12
N GLY A 47 -2.27 -13.30 17.09
CA GLY A 47 -2.09 -14.13 15.91
C GLY A 47 -3.39 -14.79 15.44
N ALA A 48 -4.20 -15.32 16.37
CA ALA A 48 -5.51 -15.88 16.06
C ALA A 48 -6.47 -14.82 15.50
N GLY A 49 -6.52 -13.63 16.10
CA GLY A 49 -7.30 -12.49 15.61
C GLY A 49 -6.88 -12.04 14.21
N LEU A 50 -5.57 -12.01 13.93
CA LEU A 50 -5.04 -11.67 12.62
C LEU A 50 -5.48 -12.68 11.55
N ILE A 51 -5.27 -13.98 11.81
CA ILE A 51 -5.67 -15.06 10.89
C ILE A 51 -7.19 -15.02 10.65
N ALA A 52 -7.99 -14.86 11.72
CA ALA A 52 -9.44 -14.77 11.60
C ALA A 52 -9.88 -13.55 10.77
N THR A 53 -9.23 -12.40 10.96
CA THR A 53 -9.51 -11.17 10.19
C THR A 53 -9.21 -11.38 8.70
N LEU A 54 -8.02 -11.90 8.38
CA LEU A 54 -7.62 -12.19 7.00
C LEU A 54 -8.53 -13.23 6.34
N ALA A 55 -8.94 -14.27 7.08
CA ALA A 55 -9.87 -15.27 6.59
C ALA A 55 -11.25 -14.67 6.28
N CYS A 56 -11.81 -13.86 7.21
CA CYS A 56 -13.09 -13.18 7.00
C CYS A 56 -13.05 -12.27 5.77
N MET A 57 -11.98 -11.47 5.62
CA MET A 57 -11.75 -10.64 4.44
C MET A 57 -11.72 -11.47 3.15
N GLY A 58 -10.96 -12.56 3.12
CA GLY A 58 -10.84 -13.45 1.96
C GLY A 58 -12.16 -14.10 1.56
N PHE A 59 -12.91 -14.64 2.52
CA PHE A 59 -14.20 -15.28 2.25
C PHE A 59 -15.28 -14.27 1.84
N TRP A 60 -15.31 -13.09 2.47
CA TRP A 60 -16.25 -12.04 2.11
C TRP A 60 -16.00 -11.55 0.67
N TRP A 61 -14.76 -11.26 0.29
CA TRP A 61 -14.46 -10.90 -1.10
C TRP A 61 -14.75 -12.03 -2.09
N ALA A 62 -14.60 -13.29 -1.69
CA ALA A 62 -15.02 -14.42 -2.51
C ALA A 62 -16.54 -14.46 -2.73
N ASP A 63 -17.36 -14.06 -1.74
CA ASP A 63 -18.82 -13.87 -1.93
C ASP A 63 -19.11 -12.72 -2.90
N VAL A 64 -18.45 -11.57 -2.77
CA VAL A 64 -18.60 -10.44 -3.71
C VAL A 64 -18.27 -10.86 -5.15
N ILE A 65 -17.24 -11.68 -5.36
CA ILE A 65 -16.92 -12.22 -6.69
C ILE A 65 -18.00 -13.18 -7.19
N ARG A 66 -18.58 -14.01 -6.31
CA ARG A 66 -19.67 -14.94 -6.66
C ARG A 66 -20.94 -14.19 -7.05
N GLU A 67 -21.31 -13.16 -6.30
CA GLU A 67 -22.42 -12.24 -6.59
C GLU A 67 -22.22 -11.53 -7.94
N ALA A 68 -21.00 -11.04 -8.21
CA ALA A 68 -20.68 -10.44 -9.50
C ALA A 68 -20.88 -11.41 -10.67
N LYS A 69 -20.51 -12.69 -10.50
CA LYS A 69 -20.67 -13.75 -11.52
C LYS A 69 -22.13 -14.20 -11.68
N ALA A 70 -22.92 -14.13 -10.62
CA ALA A 70 -24.37 -14.37 -10.68
C ALA A 70 -25.12 -13.28 -11.46
N GLY A 71 -24.47 -12.14 -11.75
CA GLY A 71 -25.03 -11.05 -12.53
C GLY A 71 -25.67 -9.95 -11.66
N ASP A 72 -25.48 -10.00 -10.34
CA ASP A 72 -26.05 -9.01 -9.41
C ASP A 72 -25.39 -7.62 -9.51
N HIS A 73 -24.24 -7.54 -10.19
CA HIS A 73 -23.52 -6.28 -10.44
C HIS A 73 -24.06 -5.56 -11.68
N THR A 74 -25.30 -5.07 -11.58
CA THR A 74 -25.93 -4.20 -12.59
C THR A 74 -25.09 -2.91 -12.81
N PRO A 75 -25.33 -2.14 -13.90
CA PRO A 75 -24.60 -0.89 -14.14
C PRO A 75 -24.67 0.10 -12.96
N VAL A 76 -25.83 0.21 -12.30
CA VAL A 76 -26.01 1.07 -11.12
C VAL A 76 -25.18 0.58 -9.93
N VAL A 77 -25.16 -0.73 -9.70
CA VAL A 77 -24.36 -1.34 -8.63
C VAL A 77 -22.87 -1.15 -8.89
N GLN A 78 -22.41 -1.34 -10.12
CA GLN A 78 -21.00 -1.08 -10.49
C GLN A 78 -20.62 0.39 -10.29
N LEU A 79 -21.52 1.32 -10.61
CA LEU A 79 -21.30 2.74 -10.34
C LEU A 79 -21.16 3.03 -8.84
N HIS A 80 -22.02 2.44 -8.00
CA HIS A 80 -21.93 2.61 -6.55
C HIS A 80 -20.64 2.01 -5.97
N LEU A 81 -20.19 0.85 -6.47
CA LEU A 81 -18.92 0.26 -6.09
C LEU A 81 -17.74 1.19 -6.43
N ARG A 82 -17.79 1.88 -7.57
CA ARG A 82 -16.79 2.90 -7.94
C ARG A 82 -16.79 4.08 -6.98
N TYR A 83 -17.96 4.62 -6.62
CA TYR A 83 -18.05 5.68 -5.61
C TYR A 83 -17.49 5.22 -4.26
N GLY A 84 -17.81 4.01 -3.83
CA GLY A 84 -17.25 3.43 -2.60
C GLY A 84 -15.72 3.38 -2.63
N MET A 85 -15.13 2.93 -3.75
CA MET A 85 -13.68 2.89 -3.90
C MET A 85 -13.05 4.29 -3.91
N ILE A 86 -13.67 5.27 -4.57
CA ILE A 86 -13.17 6.66 -4.60
C ILE A 86 -13.18 7.26 -3.20
N LEU A 87 -14.27 7.07 -2.44
CA LEU A 87 -14.36 7.57 -1.05
C LEU A 87 -13.35 6.87 -0.14
N PHE A 88 -13.12 5.57 -0.33
CA PHE A 88 -12.07 4.84 0.37
C PHE A 88 -10.68 5.42 0.06
N ILE A 89 -10.32 5.61 -1.21
CA ILE A 89 -9.04 6.24 -1.57
C ILE A 89 -8.93 7.65 -0.99
N ALA A 90 -10.02 8.43 -1.00
CA ALA A 90 -10.03 9.76 -0.39
C ALA A 90 -9.75 9.71 1.13
N SER A 91 -10.28 8.72 1.86
CA SER A 91 -9.93 8.54 3.28
C SER A 91 -8.47 8.13 3.47
N GLU A 92 -7.92 7.28 2.60
CA GLU A 92 -6.50 6.90 2.67
C GLU A 92 -5.58 8.10 2.40
N VAL A 93 -5.95 8.99 1.46
CA VAL A 93 -5.23 10.26 1.26
C VAL A 93 -5.22 11.09 2.55
N MET A 94 -6.36 11.23 3.22
CA MET A 94 -6.43 11.97 4.49
C MET A 94 -5.63 11.31 5.61
N PHE A 95 -5.55 9.98 5.62
CA PHE A 95 -4.66 9.25 6.54
C PHE A 95 -3.19 9.63 6.31
N PHE A 96 -2.72 9.67 5.05
CA PHE A 96 -1.37 10.12 4.72
C PHE A 96 -1.12 11.60 5.03
N VAL A 97 -2.13 12.47 4.89
CA VAL A 97 -2.02 13.88 5.29
C VAL A 97 -1.60 14.02 6.76
N GLY A 98 -2.07 13.14 7.65
CA GLY A 98 -1.63 13.14 9.06
C GLY A 98 -0.13 12.90 9.23
N TRP A 99 0.45 11.96 8.48
CA TRP A 99 1.88 11.66 8.51
C TRP A 99 2.72 12.76 7.87
N PHE A 100 2.27 13.31 6.74
CA PHE A 100 2.92 14.46 6.12
C PHE A 100 2.88 15.69 7.01
N TRP A 101 1.76 15.94 7.69
CA TRP A 101 1.68 17.01 8.68
C TRP A 101 2.73 16.81 9.77
N SER A 102 2.81 15.63 10.38
CA SER A 102 3.85 15.35 11.39
C SER A 102 5.26 15.61 10.86
N TRP A 103 5.56 15.22 9.61
CA TRP A 103 6.85 15.50 8.98
C TRP A 103 7.11 17.01 8.81
N PHE A 104 6.13 17.75 8.28
CA PHE A 104 6.25 19.19 8.07
C PHE A 104 6.39 19.97 9.39
N ASP A 105 5.69 19.55 10.44
CA ASP A 105 5.81 20.17 11.77
C ASP A 105 7.23 20.03 12.31
N PHE A 106 7.79 18.82 12.28
CA PHE A 106 9.15 18.56 12.76
C PHE A 106 10.25 19.25 11.92
N SER A 107 10.03 19.37 10.61
CA SER A 107 11.03 19.90 9.68
C SER A 107 10.99 21.42 9.53
N LEU A 108 9.82 22.05 9.59
CA LEU A 108 9.67 23.51 9.51
C LEU A 108 9.88 24.20 10.87
N PHE A 109 9.61 23.49 11.97
CA PHE A 109 9.79 24.00 13.33
C PHE A 109 10.68 23.04 14.16
N PRO A 110 11.94 22.81 13.76
CA PRO A 110 12.79 21.84 14.41
C PRO A 110 13.09 22.23 15.86
N ALA A 111 13.19 21.22 16.73
CA ALA A 111 13.76 21.37 18.06
C ALA A 111 15.30 21.36 17.99
N ALA A 112 15.96 22.07 18.90
CA ALA A 112 17.42 22.07 19.00
C ALA A 112 17.93 20.73 19.56
N ILE A 113 18.16 19.78 18.67
CA ILE A 113 18.53 18.39 18.98
C ILE A 113 19.83 18.04 18.26
N GLN A 114 20.70 17.32 18.96
CA GLN A 114 21.87 16.65 18.38
C GLN A 114 21.71 15.13 18.46
N TYR A 115 22.09 14.45 17.40
CA TYR A 115 22.18 13.00 17.30
C TYR A 115 23.65 12.58 17.22
N SER A 116 24.02 11.60 18.04
CA SER A 116 25.28 10.86 17.96
C SER A 116 24.94 9.38 17.87
N HIS A 117 25.65 8.65 17.01
CA HIS A 117 25.43 7.21 16.88
C HIS A 117 25.81 6.45 18.17
N ASP A 118 26.72 6.99 18.98
CA ASP A 118 27.19 6.40 20.23
C ASP A 118 26.36 6.85 21.46
N ASP A 119 25.99 8.14 21.51
CA ASP A 119 25.35 8.76 22.68
C ASP A 119 23.84 8.96 22.53
N GLY A 120 23.28 8.65 21.36
CA GLY A 120 21.86 8.81 21.06
C GLY A 120 21.44 10.26 20.86
N VAL A 121 20.26 10.61 21.39
CA VAL A 121 19.62 11.91 21.16
C VAL A 121 19.78 12.80 22.39
N SER A 122 20.42 13.96 22.22
CA SER A 122 20.60 14.95 23.29
C SER A 122 19.92 16.28 22.94
N LEU A 123 19.20 16.85 23.91
CA LEU A 123 18.66 18.21 23.81
C LEU A 123 19.80 19.22 23.97
N ILE A 124 19.79 20.25 23.13
CA ILE A 124 20.74 21.35 23.24
C ILE A 124 20.09 22.40 24.15
N GLU A 125 20.61 22.55 25.38
CA GLU A 125 20.07 23.52 26.35
C GLU A 125 20.09 24.95 25.80
N ALA A 126 18.97 25.65 25.98
CA ALA A 126 18.66 26.98 25.45
C ALA A 126 19.58 28.14 25.93
N GLY A 127 20.69 27.83 26.62
CA GLY A 127 21.66 28.81 27.11
C GLY A 127 22.71 29.25 26.08
N ASN A 128 22.90 28.48 25.00
CA ASN A 128 23.78 28.84 23.89
C ASN A 128 22.92 29.20 22.66
N THR A 129 22.55 30.46 22.54
CA THR A 129 21.78 31.05 21.41
C THR A 129 22.49 30.99 20.05
N ALA A 130 23.56 30.19 19.93
CA ALA A 130 24.38 30.03 18.73
C ALA A 130 24.19 28.67 18.02
N VAL A 131 23.50 27.70 18.62
CA VAL A 131 23.15 26.46 17.91
C VAL A 131 21.74 26.62 17.32
N ALA A 132 21.69 26.87 16.02
CA ALA A 132 20.41 26.97 15.31
C ALA A 132 19.73 25.60 15.32
N ALA A 133 18.43 25.59 15.66
CA ALA A 133 17.59 24.43 15.38
C ALA A 133 17.63 24.17 13.86
N GLN A 134 18.02 22.96 13.47
CA GLN A 134 18.21 22.58 12.08
C GLN A 134 17.50 21.26 11.76
N TRP A 135 17.15 21.10 10.50
CA TRP A 135 16.56 19.89 9.95
C TRP A 135 17.36 19.45 8.72
N PRO A 136 17.80 18.18 8.63
CA PRO A 136 17.76 17.14 9.66
C PRO A 136 18.54 17.49 10.95
N PRO A 137 18.29 16.79 12.07
CA PRO A 137 19.02 17.01 13.34
C PRO A 137 20.54 16.93 13.18
N ALA A 138 21.29 17.70 13.98
CA ALA A 138 22.75 17.77 13.90
C ALA A 138 23.40 16.39 14.09
N GLY A 139 24.34 16.01 13.24
CA GLY A 139 25.06 14.73 13.32
C GLY A 139 24.31 13.53 12.72
N LEU A 140 23.12 13.73 12.16
CA LEU A 140 22.39 12.69 11.44
C LEU A 140 22.89 12.59 9.99
N GLU A 141 23.30 11.39 9.58
CA GLU A 141 23.47 11.04 8.18
C GLU A 141 22.12 10.60 7.58
N VAL A 142 21.83 11.05 6.36
CA VAL A 142 20.60 10.70 5.65
C VAL A 142 20.88 9.76 4.47
N LEU A 143 19.85 9.06 4.02
CA LEU A 143 19.92 8.23 2.83
C LEU A 143 20.07 9.08 1.56
N ASN A 144 20.87 8.62 0.61
CA ASN A 144 21.01 9.27 -0.69
C ASN A 144 19.70 9.15 -1.49
N ALA A 145 19.02 10.26 -1.74
CA ALA A 145 17.79 10.29 -2.53
C ALA A 145 17.95 9.71 -3.95
N PHE A 146 19.14 9.83 -4.55
CA PHE A 146 19.36 9.49 -5.96
C PHE A 146 19.89 8.07 -6.19
N GLU A 147 19.96 7.25 -5.14
CA GLU A 147 20.32 5.83 -5.23
C GLU A 147 19.08 4.93 -5.16
N LEU A 148 18.90 4.19 -4.05
CA LEU A 148 17.77 3.27 -3.87
C LEU A 148 16.40 3.96 -3.94
N PRO A 149 16.18 5.16 -3.35
CA PRO A 149 14.87 5.82 -3.43
C PRO A 149 14.49 6.20 -4.86
N LEU A 150 15.44 6.68 -5.66
CA LEU A 150 15.20 6.99 -7.07
C LEU A 150 14.95 5.72 -7.89
N LEU A 151 15.71 4.65 -7.66
CA LEU A 151 15.47 3.35 -8.28
C LEU A 151 14.04 2.85 -7.99
N ASN A 152 13.61 2.90 -6.73
CA ASN A 152 12.26 2.53 -6.31
C ASN A 152 11.19 3.42 -6.97
N THR A 153 11.47 4.70 -7.17
CA THR A 153 10.61 5.61 -7.92
C THR A 153 10.43 5.17 -9.37
N PHE A 154 11.51 4.82 -10.07
CA PHE A 154 11.41 4.30 -11.44
C PHE A 154 10.68 2.97 -11.52
N ILE A 155 10.88 2.08 -10.55
CA ILE A 155 10.18 0.79 -10.47
C ILE A 155 8.67 1.01 -10.35
N LEU A 156 8.22 1.91 -9.45
CA LEU A 156 6.79 2.19 -9.31
C LEU A 156 6.21 2.87 -10.54
N LEU A 157 6.87 3.87 -11.12
CA LEU A 157 6.41 4.52 -12.36
C LEU A 157 6.30 3.53 -13.53
N LEU A 158 7.26 2.61 -13.67
CA LEU A 158 7.20 1.53 -14.64
C LEU A 158 6.04 0.58 -14.35
N SER A 159 5.81 0.24 -13.08
CA SER A 159 4.69 -0.60 -12.67
C SER A 159 3.34 0.06 -13.00
N GLY A 160 3.19 1.37 -12.76
CA GLY A 160 2.02 2.17 -13.11
C GLY A 160 1.73 2.16 -14.62
N THR A 161 2.77 2.24 -15.46
CA THR A 161 2.61 2.11 -16.92
C THR A 161 2.19 0.71 -17.33
N THR A 162 2.75 -0.34 -16.70
CA THR A 162 2.37 -1.74 -17.01
C THR A 162 0.92 -2.08 -16.61
N VAL A 163 0.42 -1.56 -15.49
CA VAL A 163 -0.99 -1.78 -15.08
C VAL A 163 -1.95 -0.99 -15.97
N THR A 164 -1.57 0.22 -16.38
CA THR A 164 -2.34 1.01 -17.36
C THR A 164 -2.42 0.28 -18.70
N TRP A 165 -1.31 -0.30 -19.15
CA TRP A 165 -1.28 -1.12 -20.36
C TRP A 165 -2.21 -2.34 -20.23
N ALA A 166 -2.16 -3.08 -19.12
CA ALA A 166 -3.06 -4.21 -18.89
C ALA A 166 -4.54 -3.79 -18.87
N HIS A 167 -4.86 -2.64 -18.30
CA HIS A 167 -6.22 -2.10 -18.30
C HIS A 167 -6.70 -1.74 -19.71
N HIS A 168 -5.85 -1.07 -20.49
CA HIS A 168 -6.18 -0.73 -21.88
C HIS A 168 -6.34 -1.99 -22.75
N ALA A 169 -5.46 -2.98 -22.58
CA ALA A 169 -5.58 -4.29 -23.22
C ALA A 169 -6.90 -4.99 -22.86
N LEU A 170 -7.38 -4.82 -21.62
CA LEU A 170 -8.64 -5.39 -21.17
C LEU A 170 -9.84 -4.74 -21.87
N ILE A 171 -9.86 -3.41 -21.96
CA ILE A 171 -10.95 -2.65 -22.58
C ILE A 171 -11.02 -2.93 -24.09
N HIS A 172 -9.88 -3.06 -24.75
CA HIS A 172 -9.80 -3.40 -26.19
C HIS A 172 -9.80 -4.89 -26.48
N ASN A 173 -10.07 -5.72 -25.47
CA ASN A 173 -10.15 -7.18 -25.57
C ASN A 173 -8.90 -7.84 -26.23
N GLN A 174 -7.72 -7.29 -25.96
CA GLN A 174 -6.42 -7.80 -26.42
C GLN A 174 -5.98 -8.98 -25.54
N ARG A 175 -6.56 -10.15 -25.82
CA ARG A 175 -6.36 -11.40 -25.06
C ARG A 175 -6.03 -12.58 -25.98
N GLY A 176 -5.39 -13.62 -25.43
CA GLY A 176 -5.10 -14.87 -26.13
C GLY A 176 -3.85 -14.81 -27.02
N GLY A 177 -3.87 -15.53 -28.15
CA GLY A 177 -2.70 -15.73 -29.01
C GLY A 177 -1.96 -17.05 -28.73
N ALA A 178 -0.96 -17.35 -29.54
CA ALA A 178 -0.20 -18.59 -29.41
C ALA A 178 0.59 -18.64 -28.10
N LEU A 179 0.70 -19.82 -27.49
CA LEU A 179 1.53 -20.05 -26.31
C LEU A 179 2.96 -20.32 -26.76
N LYS A 180 3.77 -19.27 -26.85
CA LYS A 180 5.18 -19.33 -27.28
C LYS A 180 6.09 -18.63 -26.29
N GLY A 181 7.35 -19.09 -26.20
CA GLY A 181 8.39 -18.51 -25.36
C GLY A 181 8.07 -18.55 -23.87
N LEU A 182 8.71 -17.66 -23.10
CA LEU A 182 8.60 -17.58 -21.64
C LEU A 182 7.15 -17.34 -21.17
N TRP A 183 6.40 -16.49 -21.88
CA TRP A 183 4.99 -16.21 -21.59
C TRP A 183 4.10 -17.44 -21.80
N GLY A 184 4.35 -18.21 -22.87
CA GLY A 184 3.62 -19.45 -23.12
C GLY A 184 3.79 -20.48 -22.01
N ALA A 185 4.97 -20.56 -21.39
CA ALA A 185 5.25 -21.48 -20.29
C ALA A 185 4.39 -21.22 -19.04
N ILE A 186 3.97 -19.98 -18.82
CA ILE A 186 3.07 -19.58 -17.72
C ILE A 186 1.62 -19.39 -18.17
N GLY A 187 1.23 -19.94 -19.33
CA GLY A 187 -0.14 -19.89 -19.84
C GLY A 187 -0.60 -18.50 -20.31
N VAL A 188 0.34 -17.63 -20.66
CA VAL A 188 0.07 -16.29 -21.19
C VAL A 188 0.27 -16.29 -22.71
N GLY A 189 -0.80 -16.00 -23.44
CA GLY A 189 -0.76 -15.93 -24.90
C GLY A 189 0.05 -14.73 -25.40
N GLU A 190 0.59 -14.86 -26.62
CA GLU A 190 1.41 -13.82 -27.25
C GLU A 190 0.68 -12.47 -27.37
N ASN A 191 -0.64 -12.47 -27.52
CA ASN A 191 -1.47 -11.26 -27.64
C ASN A 191 -2.17 -10.88 -26.32
N ASP A 192 -1.89 -11.56 -25.20
CA ASP A 192 -2.56 -11.34 -23.92
C ASP A 192 -1.91 -10.21 -23.12
N GLY A 193 -2.20 -8.97 -23.51
CA GLY A 193 -1.67 -7.77 -22.84
C GLY A 193 -2.15 -7.63 -21.39
N VAL A 194 -3.33 -8.17 -21.06
CA VAL A 194 -3.90 -8.11 -19.71
C VAL A 194 -3.06 -8.89 -18.72
N LYS A 195 -2.79 -10.17 -19.01
CA LYS A 195 -1.99 -11.02 -18.11
C LYS A 195 -0.54 -10.59 -18.07
N LYS A 196 0.03 -10.16 -19.21
CA LYS A 196 1.41 -9.66 -19.28
C LYS A 196 1.61 -8.44 -18.38
N GLY A 197 0.78 -7.41 -18.54
CA GLY A 197 0.93 -6.20 -17.74
C GLY A 197 0.70 -6.48 -16.25
N LEU A 198 -0.33 -7.27 -15.87
CA LEU A 198 -0.54 -7.65 -14.48
C LEU A 198 0.64 -8.43 -13.86
N TRP A 199 1.25 -9.38 -14.59
CA TRP A 199 2.46 -10.06 -14.12
C TRP A 199 3.61 -9.09 -13.89
N LEU A 200 3.88 -8.21 -14.85
CA LEU A 200 4.93 -7.22 -14.72
C LEU A 200 4.69 -6.30 -13.53
N THR A 201 3.47 -5.80 -13.35
CA THR A 201 3.13 -4.92 -12.21
C THR A 201 3.33 -5.64 -10.88
N VAL A 202 2.84 -6.87 -10.73
CA VAL A 202 2.98 -7.65 -9.48
C VAL A 202 4.45 -7.91 -9.15
N LEU A 203 5.27 -8.26 -10.14
CA LEU A 203 6.70 -8.50 -9.94
C LEU A 203 7.46 -7.21 -9.59
N LEU A 204 7.12 -6.09 -10.22
CA LEU A 204 7.71 -4.78 -9.89
C LEU A 204 7.30 -4.30 -8.50
N GLY A 205 6.05 -4.51 -8.08
CA GLY A 205 5.59 -4.21 -6.72
C GLY A 205 6.28 -5.05 -5.65
N ALA A 206 6.50 -6.34 -5.92
CA ALA A 206 7.29 -7.20 -5.05
C ALA A 206 8.75 -6.74 -4.98
N LEU A 207 9.35 -6.38 -6.13
CA LEU A 207 10.71 -5.87 -6.19
C LEU A 207 10.89 -4.58 -5.39
N PHE A 208 9.96 -3.62 -5.51
CA PHE A 208 9.94 -2.41 -4.70
C PHE A 208 9.98 -2.74 -3.20
N SER A 209 9.14 -3.67 -2.76
CA SER A 209 9.06 -4.07 -1.35
C SER A 209 10.38 -4.69 -0.85
N CYS A 210 11.04 -5.50 -1.68
CA CYS A 210 12.36 -6.07 -1.35
C CYS A 210 13.44 -4.99 -1.22
N ILE A 211 13.49 -4.02 -2.14
CA ILE A 211 14.46 -2.92 -2.08
C ILE A 211 14.16 -2.02 -0.88
N GLN A 212 12.89 -1.75 -0.57
CA GLN A 212 12.51 -0.96 0.60
C GLN A 212 12.90 -1.66 1.91
N ALA A 213 12.75 -2.99 1.99
CA ALA A 213 13.23 -3.75 3.13
C ALA A 213 14.76 -3.70 3.26
N TYR A 214 15.49 -3.76 2.14
CA TYR A 214 16.94 -3.59 2.13
C TYR A 214 17.36 -2.21 2.62
N GLU A 215 16.66 -1.15 2.19
CA GLU A 215 16.88 0.23 2.67
C GLU A 215 16.71 0.31 4.19
N TYR A 216 15.66 -0.28 4.77
CA TYR A 216 15.46 -0.27 6.22
C TYR A 216 16.54 -1.01 7.00
N ILE A 217 17.11 -2.08 6.45
CA ILE A 217 18.21 -2.82 7.09
C ILE A 217 19.49 -2.00 7.15
N HIS A 218 19.72 -1.11 6.18
CA HIS A 218 20.94 -0.31 6.04
C HIS A 218 20.74 1.17 6.41
N ALA A 219 19.60 1.51 6.98
CA ALA A 219 19.28 2.88 7.35
C ALA A 219 20.14 3.34 8.55
N PRO A 220 20.81 4.51 8.48
CA PRO A 220 21.73 5.01 9.53
C PRO A 220 21.01 5.56 10.77
N MET A 221 19.68 5.62 10.74
CA MET A 221 18.85 6.27 11.75
C MET A 221 17.97 5.27 12.51
N PRO A 222 17.85 5.41 13.84
CA PRO A 222 17.03 4.53 14.65
C PRO A 222 15.53 4.84 14.48
N PHE A 223 14.69 3.82 14.67
CA PHE A 223 13.24 4.00 14.72
C PHE A 223 12.78 4.80 15.95
N LYS A 224 13.41 4.58 17.10
CA LYS A 224 13.03 5.13 18.40
C LYS A 224 13.95 6.28 18.81
N GLY A 225 13.38 7.26 19.52
CA GLY A 225 14.13 8.31 20.21
C GLY A 225 14.41 9.56 19.38
N LEU A 226 14.30 9.46 18.04
CA LEU A 226 14.49 10.57 17.12
C LEU A 226 13.20 10.83 16.31
N ASN A 227 12.73 12.08 16.30
CA ASN A 227 11.54 12.47 15.53
C ASN A 227 11.72 12.27 14.02
N TYR A 228 12.92 12.52 13.47
CA TYR A 228 13.25 12.23 12.08
C TYR A 228 13.04 10.74 11.76
N GLY A 229 13.66 9.84 12.53
CA GLY A 229 13.52 8.40 12.34
C GLY A 229 12.08 7.93 12.49
N ALA A 230 11.40 8.33 13.57
CA ALA A 230 10.01 7.97 13.80
C ALA A 230 9.09 8.41 12.65
N ALA A 231 9.19 9.67 12.20
CA ALA A 231 8.37 10.17 11.10
C ALA A 231 8.73 9.51 9.76
N PHE A 232 10.03 9.29 9.49
CA PHE A 232 10.51 8.57 8.30
C PHE A 232 9.90 7.17 8.22
N TYR A 233 10.16 6.32 9.21
CA TYR A 233 9.73 4.91 9.18
C TYR A 233 8.23 4.74 9.26
N MET A 234 7.51 5.63 9.96
CA MET A 234 6.04 5.55 10.00
C MET A 234 5.44 5.95 8.65
N ALA A 235 5.90 7.03 8.02
CA ALA A 235 5.39 7.49 6.74
C ALA A 235 5.71 6.49 5.61
N THR A 236 6.98 6.08 5.48
CA THR A 236 7.41 5.12 4.45
C THR A 236 6.94 3.70 4.78
N GLY A 237 6.83 3.34 6.05
CA GLY A 237 6.31 2.04 6.50
C GLY A 237 4.83 1.85 6.17
N PHE A 238 3.99 2.86 6.44
CA PHE A 238 2.59 2.80 6.02
C PHE A 238 2.46 2.77 4.50
N HIS A 239 3.26 3.53 3.77
CA HIS A 239 3.27 3.43 2.31
C HIS A 239 3.66 2.03 1.82
N GLY A 240 4.73 1.44 2.37
CA GLY A 240 5.13 0.06 2.07
C GLY A 240 4.05 -0.97 2.38
N PHE A 241 3.29 -0.79 3.47
CA PHE A 241 2.11 -1.61 3.74
C PHE A 241 1.04 -1.47 2.65
N HIS A 242 0.76 -0.24 2.18
CA HIS A 242 -0.18 -0.04 1.08
C HIS A 242 0.32 -0.64 -0.25
N VAL A 243 1.62 -0.58 -0.54
CA VAL A 243 2.23 -1.26 -1.69
C VAL A 243 2.02 -2.78 -1.60
N LEU A 244 2.22 -3.37 -0.42
CA LEU A 244 1.97 -4.80 -0.20
C LEU A 244 0.49 -5.16 -0.46
N VAL A 245 -0.45 -4.39 0.13
CA VAL A 245 -1.89 -4.57 -0.09
C VAL A 245 -2.25 -4.43 -1.57
N GLY A 246 -1.72 -3.41 -2.26
CA GLY A 246 -1.94 -3.19 -3.69
C GLY A 246 -1.41 -4.34 -4.53
N THR A 247 -0.24 -4.89 -4.18
CA THR A 247 0.40 -6.00 -4.89
C THR A 247 -0.44 -7.28 -4.74
N ILE A 248 -0.94 -7.55 -3.53
CA ILE A 248 -1.87 -8.66 -3.28
C ILE A 248 -3.17 -8.46 -4.07
N PHE A 249 -3.73 -7.24 -4.08
CA PHE A 249 -4.95 -6.95 -4.80
C PHE A 249 -4.79 -7.16 -6.31
N LEU A 250 -3.67 -6.74 -6.89
CA LEU A 250 -3.31 -7.01 -8.28
C LEU A 250 -3.08 -8.50 -8.55
N ALA A 251 -2.44 -9.23 -7.63
CA ALA A 251 -2.24 -10.67 -7.75
C ALA A 251 -3.57 -11.44 -7.74
N VAL A 252 -4.54 -11.02 -6.92
CA VAL A 252 -5.91 -11.57 -6.96
C VAL A 252 -6.57 -11.29 -8.31
N ASN A 253 -6.42 -10.07 -8.86
CA ASN A 253 -6.90 -9.75 -10.19
C ASN A 253 -6.20 -10.58 -11.29
N LEU A 254 -4.90 -10.85 -11.17
CA LEU A 254 -4.18 -11.73 -12.08
C LEU A 254 -4.77 -13.14 -12.07
N ILE A 255 -5.00 -13.73 -10.89
CA ILE A 255 -5.66 -15.04 -10.74
C ILE A 255 -7.05 -15.03 -11.41
N ARG A 256 -7.82 -13.96 -11.21
CA ARG A 256 -9.15 -13.78 -11.84
C ARG A 256 -9.06 -13.63 -13.36
N ALA A 257 -8.03 -12.97 -13.88
CA ALA A 257 -7.78 -12.86 -15.32
C ALA A 257 -7.48 -14.23 -15.95
N TYR A 258 -6.77 -15.12 -15.25
CA TYR A 258 -6.58 -16.52 -15.67
C TYR A 258 -7.89 -17.31 -15.68
N LYS A 259 -8.77 -17.07 -14.71
CA LYS A 259 -10.11 -17.70 -14.66
C LYS A 259 -11.10 -17.13 -15.67
N GLY A 260 -10.76 -16.06 -16.38
CA GLY A 260 -11.65 -15.41 -17.35
C GLY A 260 -12.74 -14.55 -16.72
N ASP A 261 -12.56 -14.11 -15.47
CA ASP A 261 -13.59 -13.42 -14.67
C ASP A 261 -13.89 -11.97 -15.12
N PHE A 262 -13.21 -11.47 -16.16
CA PHE A 262 -13.32 -10.09 -16.61
C PHE A 262 -13.76 -10.00 -18.05
N THR A 263 -14.64 -9.05 -18.33
CA THR A 263 -15.02 -8.63 -19.68
C THR A 263 -14.73 -7.13 -19.87
N PRO A 264 -14.66 -6.63 -21.12
CA PRO A 264 -14.53 -5.19 -21.37
C PRO A 264 -15.62 -4.33 -20.73
N LYS A 265 -16.79 -4.92 -20.41
CA LYS A 265 -17.91 -4.20 -19.77
C LYS A 265 -17.97 -4.40 -18.25
N GLN A 266 -17.45 -5.51 -17.75
CA GLN A 266 -17.53 -5.90 -16.33
C GLN A 266 -16.14 -6.29 -15.83
N HIS A 267 -15.45 -5.33 -15.23
CA HIS A 267 -14.09 -5.48 -14.72
C HIS A 267 -13.79 -4.56 -13.53
N PHE A 268 -14.80 -4.15 -12.77
CA PHE A 268 -14.66 -3.23 -11.63
C PHE A 268 -13.53 -3.63 -10.66
N GLY A 269 -13.36 -4.93 -10.37
CA GLY A 269 -12.28 -5.38 -9.49
C GLY A 269 -10.87 -5.05 -9.99
N PHE A 270 -10.67 -5.07 -11.31
CA PHE A 270 -9.43 -4.60 -11.93
C PHE A 270 -9.35 -3.07 -11.80
N GLU A 271 -10.40 -2.36 -12.20
CA GLU A 271 -10.45 -0.89 -12.19
C GLU A 271 -10.11 -0.32 -10.79
N ALA A 272 -10.71 -0.89 -9.74
CA ALA A 272 -10.42 -0.55 -8.35
C ALA A 272 -8.96 -0.82 -7.97
N ALA A 273 -8.38 -1.94 -8.40
CA ALA A 273 -6.97 -2.24 -8.12
C ALA A 273 -6.01 -1.31 -8.87
N ALA A 274 -6.34 -0.94 -10.12
CA ALA A 274 -5.56 0.02 -10.89
C ALA A 274 -5.60 1.43 -10.25
N TRP A 275 -6.78 1.89 -9.82
CA TRP A 275 -6.92 3.15 -9.09
C TRP A 275 -6.14 3.15 -7.77
N TYR A 276 -6.24 2.07 -6.99
CA TYR A 276 -5.48 1.92 -5.75
C TYR A 276 -3.97 1.92 -6.02
N TRP A 277 -3.51 1.22 -7.07
CA TRP A 277 -2.09 1.19 -7.44
C TRP A 277 -1.56 2.58 -7.82
N HIS A 278 -2.30 3.32 -8.64
CA HIS A 278 -1.93 4.70 -8.97
C HIS A 278 -1.97 5.65 -7.77
N PHE A 279 -2.89 5.45 -6.83
CA PHE A 279 -2.87 6.17 -5.56
C PHE A 279 -1.57 5.91 -4.80
N VAL A 280 -1.14 4.66 -4.70
CA VAL A 280 0.13 4.27 -4.08
C VAL A 280 1.33 4.92 -4.79
N ASP A 281 1.33 4.98 -6.13
CA ASP A 281 2.35 5.67 -6.92
C ASP A 281 2.42 7.17 -6.55
N VAL A 282 1.26 7.85 -6.47
CA VAL A 282 1.19 9.29 -6.18
C VAL A 282 1.69 9.60 -4.76
N VAL A 283 1.30 8.79 -3.77
CA VAL A 283 1.80 8.94 -2.39
C VAL A 283 3.31 8.75 -2.35
N TRP A 284 3.85 7.76 -3.07
CA TRP A 284 5.30 7.55 -3.16
C TRP A 284 6.03 8.77 -3.72
N LEU A 285 5.55 9.32 -4.85
CA LEU A 285 6.18 10.49 -5.45
C LEU A 285 6.22 11.67 -4.47
N PHE A 286 5.18 11.85 -3.67
CA PHE A 286 5.17 12.89 -2.66
C PHE A 286 6.13 12.58 -1.50
N LEU A 287 6.20 11.32 -1.02
CA LEU A 287 7.21 10.88 -0.04
C LEU A 287 8.63 11.10 -0.57
N PHE A 288 8.92 10.68 -1.80
CA PHE A 288 10.22 10.84 -2.43
C PHE A 288 10.68 12.30 -2.44
N VAL A 289 9.81 13.21 -2.92
CA VAL A 289 10.13 14.63 -2.99
C VAL A 289 10.26 15.26 -1.60
N VAL A 290 9.31 15.00 -0.70
CA VAL A 290 9.26 15.67 0.61
C VAL A 290 10.30 15.12 1.58
N ILE A 291 10.43 13.79 1.69
CA ILE A 291 11.28 13.17 2.70
C ILE A 291 12.72 13.05 2.20
N TYR A 292 12.92 12.48 1.01
CA TYR A 292 14.28 12.17 0.54
C TYR A 292 14.95 13.38 -0.10
N VAL A 293 14.26 14.09 -1.01
CA VAL A 293 14.86 15.20 -1.75
C VAL A 293 14.91 16.48 -0.91
N TRP A 294 13.76 16.97 -0.43
CA TRP A 294 13.70 18.20 0.36
C TRP A 294 14.19 17.98 1.79
N GLY A 295 13.69 16.93 2.44
CA GLY A 295 13.96 16.66 3.85
C GLY A 295 15.40 16.29 4.17
N GLY A 296 16.16 15.74 3.21
CA GLY A 296 17.59 15.45 3.33
C GLY A 296 18.52 16.51 2.73
N TRP A 297 17.99 17.62 2.21
CA TRP A 297 18.78 18.59 1.47
C TRP A 297 19.89 19.21 2.32
N GLY A 298 21.14 19.08 1.88
CA GLY A 298 22.30 19.67 2.55
C GLY A 298 22.80 18.91 3.78
N ALA A 299 22.19 17.77 4.11
CA ALA A 299 22.66 16.88 5.17
C ALA A 299 23.80 15.96 4.68
N PRO A 300 24.68 15.48 5.57
CA PRO A 300 25.64 14.43 5.24
C PRO A 300 24.93 13.16 4.75
N ILE A 301 25.43 12.56 3.68
CA ILE A 301 24.87 11.34 3.09
C ILE A 301 25.59 10.12 3.67
N HIS A 302 24.81 9.12 4.09
CA HIS A 302 25.36 7.87 4.60
C HIS A 302 26.11 7.09 3.51
N GLY A 303 27.34 6.67 3.82
CA GLY A 303 28.20 5.95 2.89
C GLY A 303 28.84 6.81 1.80
N GLY A 304 28.73 8.14 1.90
CA GLY A 304 29.39 9.13 1.04
C GLY A 304 30.78 9.54 1.50
#